data_AF-A0A4C1ZRK4-F1
#
_entry.id   AF-A0A4C1ZRK4-F1
#
_cell.length_a   1.000
_cell.length_b   1.000
_cell.length_c   1.000
_cell.angle_alpha   90.00
_cell.angle_beta   90.00
_cell.angle_gamma   90.00
#
_symmetry.space_group_name_H-M   'P 1'
#
loop_
_entity.id
_entity.type
_entity.pdbx_description
1 polymer ?
#
loop_
_entity_poly.entity_id
_entity_poly.type
_entity_poly.pdbx_seq_one_letter_code
_entity_poly.pdbx_strand_id
1 'polypeptide(L)'
;MSRNNEFLLNNALTEDFQQMLRPYYWIQKLLCASKYSIKDNFVLPNSRAYRAVVVFVLCFITYAYFVTNSTYISNPQTLIVENNSSDTLNNLFTVFKDILQAFTLSSHLVQYPIFGYILSTFITSLMTLQIVIEWTKNAKINETYYDILVTYILTVIWNIKNLITVVVFSATCDRFYSCLDEIKSNCTVALDIPHEECAYRKTTKNLLRLCNTRSCKMRVCGLFVVDAALPLRLMSLIATYCIVLLQFAFL
;
A
#
# COMPACT_ATOMS: atom_id res chain seq x y z
N MET A 1 -32.91 34.02 9.74
CA MET A 1 -33.42 32.88 8.96
C MET A 1 -33.36 33.09 7.43
N SER A 2 -32.69 34.13 6.89
CA SER A 2 -32.78 34.46 5.45
C SER A 2 -31.58 34.09 4.56
N ARG A 3 -30.40 33.76 5.11
CA ARG A 3 -29.18 33.57 4.30
C ARG A 3 -29.06 32.20 3.59
N ASN A 4 -29.73 31.17 4.10
CA ASN A 4 -29.68 29.82 3.51
C ASN A 4 -30.57 29.65 2.28
N ASN A 5 -31.57 30.52 2.09
CA ASN A 5 -32.54 30.37 1.00
C ASN A 5 -32.01 30.97 -0.32
N GLU A 6 -31.12 31.97 -0.28
CA GLU A 6 -30.48 32.51 -1.50
C GLU A 6 -29.54 31.50 -2.18
N PHE A 7 -28.87 30.64 -1.42
CA PHE A 7 -27.99 29.61 -1.98
C PHE A 7 -28.73 28.49 -2.72
N LEU A 8 -30.01 28.27 -2.42
CA LEU A 8 -30.82 27.23 -3.07
C LEU A 8 -31.32 27.64 -4.45
N LEU A 9 -31.61 28.94 -4.66
CA LEU A 9 -32.14 29.44 -5.94
C LEU A 9 -31.10 29.44 -7.07
N ASN A 10 -29.80 29.57 -6.75
CA ASN A 10 -28.74 29.63 -7.76
C ASN A 10 -28.24 28.26 -8.25
N ASN A 11 -28.77 27.15 -7.73
CA ASN A 11 -28.33 25.78 -8.08
C ASN A 11 -29.38 24.96 -8.84
N ALA A 12 -30.45 25.59 -9.32
CA ALA A 12 -31.46 24.92 -10.14
C ALA A 12 -30.89 24.62 -11.54
N LEU A 13 -30.86 23.34 -11.92
CA LEU A 13 -30.39 22.89 -13.24
C LEU A 13 -31.58 22.71 -14.19
N THR A 14 -31.45 23.17 -15.44
CA THR A 14 -32.43 22.88 -16.50
C THR A 14 -32.48 21.37 -16.80
N GLU A 15 -33.67 20.86 -17.19
CA GLU A 15 -33.90 19.42 -17.40
C GLU A 15 -32.93 18.82 -18.44
N ASP A 16 -32.62 19.56 -19.51
CA ASP A 16 -31.70 19.10 -20.55
C ASP A 16 -30.28 18.83 -20.00
N PHE A 17 -29.80 19.68 -19.11
CA PHE A 17 -28.50 19.50 -18.44
C PHE A 17 -28.52 18.29 -17.51
N GLN A 18 -29.64 18.00 -16.84
CA GLN A 18 -29.75 16.80 -16.00
C GLN A 18 -29.72 15.52 -16.83
N GLN A 19 -30.37 15.53 -18.00
CA GLN A 19 -30.34 14.39 -18.91
C GLN A 19 -28.91 14.13 -19.42
N MET A 20 -28.14 15.19 -19.72
CA MET A 20 -26.72 15.05 -20.09
C MET A 20 -25.85 14.50 -18.94
N LEU A 21 -26.11 14.89 -17.70
CA LEU A 21 -25.31 14.47 -16.54
C LEU A 21 -25.68 13.07 -16.00
N ARG A 22 -26.84 12.53 -16.38
CA ARG A 22 -27.36 11.25 -15.85
C ARG A 22 -26.40 10.07 -16.01
N PRO A 23 -25.80 9.82 -17.21
CA PRO A 23 -24.85 8.72 -17.38
C PRO A 23 -23.60 8.88 -16.51
N TYR A 24 -23.07 10.10 -16.41
CA TYR A 24 -21.91 10.42 -15.58
C TYR A 24 -22.22 10.25 -14.08
N TYR A 25 -23.40 10.67 -13.64
CA TYR A 25 -23.86 10.48 -12.27
C TYR A 25 -23.97 9.00 -11.91
N TRP A 26 -24.50 8.16 -12.81
CA TRP A 26 -24.55 6.71 -12.62
C TRP A 26 -23.16 6.08 -12.49
N ILE A 27 -22.22 6.46 -13.35
CA ILE A 27 -20.83 5.98 -13.29
C ILE A 27 -20.15 6.42 -11.99
N GLN A 28 -20.31 7.68 -11.58
CA GLN A 28 -19.75 8.17 -10.32
C GLN A 28 -20.37 7.50 -9.10
N LYS A 29 -21.66 7.15 -9.14
CA LYS A 29 -22.34 6.43 -8.07
C LYS A 29 -21.87 4.97 -8.00
N LEU A 30 -21.69 4.33 -9.14
CA LEU A 30 -21.13 2.97 -9.24
C LEU A 30 -19.69 2.91 -8.69
N LEU A 31 -18.85 3.89 -9.04
CA LEU A 31 -17.46 3.99 -8.59
C LEU A 31 -17.32 4.53 -7.15
N CYS A 32 -18.43 4.79 -6.45
CA CYS A 32 -18.44 5.43 -5.15
C CYS A 32 -17.67 6.79 -5.12
N ALA A 33 -17.53 7.47 -6.26
CA ALA A 33 -16.77 8.72 -6.43
C ALA A 33 -17.67 9.97 -6.53
N SER A 34 -18.98 9.81 -6.36
CA SER A 34 -19.96 10.90 -6.43
C SER A 34 -19.68 11.98 -5.39
N LYS A 35 -19.40 13.21 -5.86
CA LYS A 35 -19.26 14.41 -5.00
C LYS A 35 -20.60 15.05 -4.64
N TYR A 36 -21.61 14.87 -5.47
CA TYR A 36 -22.92 15.52 -5.40
C TYR A 36 -24.06 14.53 -5.65
N SER A 37 -25.22 14.79 -5.04
CA SER A 37 -26.49 14.09 -5.26
C SER A 37 -27.46 15.04 -5.95
N ILE A 38 -28.08 14.58 -7.02
CA ILE A 38 -29.16 15.32 -7.70
C ILE A 38 -30.48 14.86 -7.08
N LYS A 39 -31.20 15.77 -6.41
CA LYS A 39 -32.53 15.49 -5.84
C LYS A 39 -33.47 16.64 -6.15
N ASP A 40 -34.63 16.33 -6.71
CA ASP A 40 -35.70 17.30 -6.99
C ASP A 40 -35.23 18.53 -7.79
N ASN A 41 -34.40 18.31 -8.82
CA ASN A 41 -33.76 19.33 -9.68
C ASN A 41 -32.64 20.18 -9.06
N PHE A 42 -32.20 19.86 -7.84
CA PHE A 42 -31.09 20.53 -7.18
C PHE A 42 -29.86 19.65 -7.06
N VAL A 43 -28.69 20.24 -7.31
CA VAL A 43 -27.39 19.61 -7.05
C VAL A 43 -27.01 19.86 -5.60
N LEU A 44 -27.22 18.87 -4.75
CA LEU A 44 -26.91 18.93 -3.33
C LEU A 44 -25.57 18.25 -3.06
N PRO A 45 -24.70 18.81 -2.20
CA PRO A 45 -23.50 18.10 -1.76
C PRO A 45 -23.89 16.83 -1.00
N ASN A 46 -23.17 15.73 -1.24
CA ASN A 46 -23.43 14.47 -0.53
C ASN A 46 -23.29 14.63 0.98
N SER A 47 -24.17 13.94 1.73
CA SER A 47 -24.14 13.96 3.18
C SER A 47 -22.82 13.41 3.72
N ARG A 48 -22.39 13.92 4.88
CA ARG A 48 -21.16 13.45 5.54
C ARG A 48 -21.22 11.94 5.85
N ALA A 49 -22.40 11.44 6.21
CA ALA A 49 -22.64 10.01 6.44
C ALA A 49 -22.39 9.17 5.18
N TYR A 50 -22.85 9.63 4.01
CA TYR A 50 -22.60 8.93 2.74
C TYR A 50 -21.10 8.81 2.44
N ARG A 51 -20.32 9.88 2.66
CA ARG A 51 -18.87 9.86 2.46
C ARG A 51 -18.18 8.87 3.41
N ALA A 52 -18.59 8.80 4.67
CA ALA A 52 -18.04 7.85 5.64
C ALA A 52 -18.33 6.39 5.25
N VAL A 53 -19.56 6.09 4.81
CA VAL A 53 -19.97 4.75 4.36
C VAL A 53 -19.17 4.33 3.14
N VAL A 54 -18.99 5.21 2.15
CA VAL A 54 -18.19 4.95 0.95
C VAL A 54 -16.74 4.60 1.30
N VAL A 55 -16.10 5.36 2.18
CA VAL A 55 -14.72 5.09 2.61
C VAL A 55 -14.64 3.74 3.31
N PHE A 56 -15.60 3.44 4.20
CA PHE A 56 -15.66 2.16 4.89
C PHE A 56 -15.79 0.97 3.93
N VAL A 57 -16.67 1.08 2.92
CA VAL A 57 -16.86 0.05 1.89
C VAL A 57 -15.59 -0.15 1.05
N LEU A 58 -14.93 0.92 0.63
CA LEU A 58 -13.67 0.82 -0.13
C LEU A 58 -12.53 0.21 0.70
N CYS A 59 -12.43 0.55 1.99
CA CYS A 59 -11.50 -0.08 2.92
C CYS A 59 -11.81 -1.56 3.12
N PHE A 60 -13.09 -1.92 3.22
CA PHE A 60 -13.52 -3.32 3.36
C PHE A 60 -13.21 -4.13 2.09
N ILE A 61 -13.44 -3.59 0.89
CA ILE A 61 -13.13 -4.25 -0.39
C ILE A 61 -11.62 -4.47 -0.54
N THR A 62 -10.81 -3.46 -0.24
CA THR A 62 -9.34 -3.60 -0.33
C THR A 62 -8.80 -4.57 0.70
N TYR A 63 -9.33 -4.57 1.92
CA TYR A 63 -9.00 -5.56 2.95
C TYR A 63 -9.43 -6.98 2.55
N ALA A 64 -10.65 -7.17 2.05
CA ALA A 64 -11.17 -8.47 1.63
C ALA A 64 -10.36 -9.07 0.47
N TYR A 65 -10.04 -8.26 -0.55
CA TYR A 65 -9.17 -8.65 -1.66
C TYR A 65 -7.77 -9.06 -1.19
N PHE A 66 -7.27 -8.38 -0.15
CA PHE A 66 -5.97 -8.70 0.43
C PHE A 66 -5.99 -10.02 1.21
N VAL A 67 -7.00 -10.24 2.05
CA VAL A 67 -7.14 -11.48 2.82
C VAL A 67 -7.26 -12.69 1.89
N THR A 68 -8.11 -12.60 0.86
CA THR A 68 -8.28 -13.70 -0.10
C THR A 68 -6.99 -13.99 -0.85
N ASN A 69 -6.27 -12.98 -1.33
CA ASN A 69 -4.98 -13.19 -2.01
C ASN A 69 -3.90 -13.77 -1.08
N SER A 70 -3.88 -13.40 0.21
CA SER A 70 -2.91 -13.98 1.16
C SER A 70 -3.18 -15.47 1.45
N THR A 71 -4.44 -15.90 1.41
CA THR A 71 -4.80 -17.33 1.57
C THR A 71 -4.47 -18.18 0.33
N TYR A 72 -4.50 -17.61 -0.87
CA TYR A 72 -4.15 -18.36 -2.09
C TYR A 72 -2.64 -18.64 -2.21
N ILE A 73 -1.78 -17.76 -1.71
CA ILE A 73 -0.32 -17.92 -1.81
C ILE A 73 0.23 -18.90 -0.75
N SER A 74 -0.52 -19.16 0.33
CA SER A 74 -0.05 -19.96 1.47
C SER A 74 -0.29 -21.48 1.35
N ASN A 75 -0.78 -21.97 0.20
CA ASN A 75 -0.91 -23.41 -0.02
C ASN A 75 0.01 -23.91 -1.16
N PRO A 76 1.34 -24.02 -0.94
CA PRO A 76 2.27 -24.55 -1.92
C PRO A 76 2.26 -26.09 -2.02
N GLN A 77 1.34 -26.77 -1.31
CA GLN A 77 1.29 -28.23 -1.29
C GLN A 77 0.33 -28.77 -2.35
N THR A 78 0.81 -28.93 -3.58
CA THR A 78 0.45 -30.04 -4.50
C THR A 78 1.33 -29.98 -5.75
N LEU A 79 2.62 -30.23 -5.61
CA LEU A 79 3.47 -30.66 -6.74
C LEU A 79 4.18 -31.94 -6.30
N ILE A 80 3.39 -33.00 -6.15
CA ILE A 80 3.90 -34.37 -6.09
C ILE A 80 4.31 -34.69 -7.53
N VAL A 81 5.60 -34.52 -7.80
CA VAL A 81 6.24 -34.81 -9.08
C VAL A 81 6.57 -36.30 -9.10
N GLU A 82 5.90 -37.03 -9.97
CA GLU A 82 6.18 -38.43 -10.24
C GLU A 82 7.04 -38.57 -11.52
N ASN A 83 8.31 -38.94 -11.29
CA ASN A 83 9.30 -39.62 -12.13
C ASN A 83 9.40 -39.29 -13.64
N ASN A 84 10.16 -38.22 -13.93
CA ASN A 84 11.27 -38.20 -14.91
C ASN A 84 12.31 -37.14 -14.44
N SER A 85 13.20 -37.55 -13.53
CA SER A 85 14.05 -36.73 -12.64
C SER A 85 14.76 -35.53 -13.29
N SER A 86 15.47 -35.73 -14.42
CA SER A 86 16.33 -34.69 -15.00
C SER A 86 15.53 -33.56 -15.67
N ASP A 87 14.51 -33.91 -16.47
CA ASP A 87 13.73 -32.92 -17.22
C ASP A 87 12.85 -32.09 -16.30
N THR A 88 12.28 -32.70 -15.25
CA THR A 88 11.49 -31.95 -14.28
C THR A 88 12.34 -30.93 -13.52
N LEU A 89 13.59 -31.26 -13.21
CA LEU A 89 14.48 -30.35 -12.49
C LEU A 89 14.91 -29.16 -13.36
N ASN A 90 15.17 -29.39 -14.64
CA ASN A 90 15.45 -28.31 -15.60
C ASN A 90 14.22 -27.39 -15.79
N ASN A 91 13.02 -27.96 -15.82
CA ASN A 91 11.78 -27.20 -15.86
C ASN A 91 11.58 -26.37 -14.58
N LEU A 92 11.79 -26.96 -13.40
CA LEU A 92 11.71 -26.25 -12.12
C LEU A 92 12.70 -25.08 -12.04
N PHE A 93 13.94 -25.30 -12.46
CA PHE A 93 14.96 -24.25 -12.50
C PHE A 93 14.55 -23.10 -13.44
N THR A 94 13.97 -23.43 -14.58
CA THR A 94 13.46 -22.43 -15.55
C THR A 94 12.34 -21.60 -14.94
N VAL A 95 11.34 -22.26 -14.34
CA VAL A 95 10.23 -21.58 -13.63
C VAL A 95 10.76 -20.68 -12.51
N PHE A 96 11.70 -21.17 -11.71
CA PHE A 96 12.29 -20.40 -10.62
C PHE A 96 13.04 -19.15 -11.13
N LYS A 97 13.80 -19.30 -12.22
CA LYS A 97 14.50 -18.19 -12.88
C LYS A 97 13.52 -17.12 -13.37
N ASP A 98 12.41 -17.54 -13.97
CA ASP A 98 11.36 -16.65 -14.47
C ASP A 98 10.65 -15.92 -13.32
N ILE A 99 10.35 -16.61 -12.22
CA ILE A 99 9.79 -16.01 -10.99
C ILE A 99 10.75 -14.96 -10.42
N LEU A 100 12.03 -15.28 -10.29
CA LEU A 100 13.03 -14.33 -9.80
C LEU A 100 13.15 -13.11 -10.72
N GLN A 101 13.08 -13.31 -12.03
CA GLN A 101 13.15 -12.22 -13.01
C GLN A 101 11.89 -11.33 -12.94
N ALA A 102 10.70 -11.93 -12.84
CA ALA A 102 9.45 -11.21 -12.68
C ALA A 102 9.43 -10.41 -11.36
N PHE A 103 9.89 -11.01 -10.27
CA PHE A 103 10.04 -10.31 -8.98
C PHE A 103 11.02 -9.14 -9.09
N THR A 104 12.16 -9.33 -9.74
CA THR A 104 13.15 -8.26 -9.95
C THR A 104 12.54 -7.10 -10.73
N LEU A 105 11.83 -7.38 -11.83
CA LEU A 105 11.15 -6.36 -12.63
C LEU A 105 10.06 -5.63 -11.82
N SER A 106 9.24 -6.40 -11.10
CA SER A 106 8.20 -5.86 -10.21
C SER A 106 8.81 -4.96 -9.14
N SER A 107 9.91 -5.38 -8.52
CA SER A 107 10.60 -4.61 -7.48
C SER A 107 11.02 -3.23 -7.97
N HIS A 108 11.57 -3.13 -9.20
CA HIS A 108 11.96 -1.86 -9.79
C HIS A 108 10.76 -0.94 -10.08
N LEU A 109 9.61 -1.50 -10.48
CA LEU A 109 8.40 -0.72 -10.74
C LEU A 109 7.77 -0.18 -9.45
N VAL A 110 7.73 -1.00 -8.40
CA VAL A 110 7.06 -0.65 -7.14
C VAL A 110 7.96 0.18 -6.21
N GLN A 111 9.28 0.18 -6.43
CA GLN A 111 10.26 0.95 -5.66
C GLN A 111 9.93 2.45 -5.54
N TYR A 112 9.60 3.10 -6.67
CA TYR A 112 9.32 4.54 -6.69
C TYR A 112 8.00 4.90 -5.98
N PRO A 113 6.88 4.19 -6.22
CA PRO A 113 5.65 4.39 -5.44
C PRO A 113 5.86 4.24 -3.93
N ILE A 114 6.57 3.21 -3.47
CA ILE A 114 6.82 3.01 -2.03
C ILE A 114 7.64 4.15 -1.45
N PHE A 115 8.70 4.55 -2.14
CA PHE A 115 9.50 5.69 -1.72
C PHE A 115 8.64 6.96 -1.63
N GLY A 116 7.77 7.19 -2.60
CA GLY A 116 6.78 8.27 -2.59
C GLY A 116 5.84 8.20 -1.39
N TYR A 117 5.33 7.02 -1.04
CA TYR A 117 4.48 6.84 0.15
C TYR A 117 5.24 7.10 1.45
N ILE A 118 6.48 6.65 1.58
CA ILE A 118 7.33 6.90 2.75
C ILE A 118 7.59 8.40 2.92
N LEU A 119 8.05 9.06 1.84
CA LEU A 119 8.36 10.49 1.85
C LEU A 119 7.11 11.34 2.08
N SER A 120 6.00 11.00 1.42
CA SER A 120 4.71 11.67 1.63
C SER A 120 4.23 11.51 3.07
N THR A 121 4.30 10.30 3.65
CA THR A 121 3.88 10.06 5.04
C THR A 121 4.74 10.86 6.01
N PHE A 122 6.06 10.91 5.78
CA PHE A 122 6.98 11.70 6.59
C PHE A 122 6.65 13.20 6.54
N ILE A 123 6.59 13.79 5.34
CA ILE A 123 6.32 15.23 5.17
C ILE A 123 4.94 15.59 5.71
N THR A 124 3.91 14.83 5.35
CA THR A 124 2.53 15.10 5.80
C THR A 124 2.42 15.00 7.32
N SER A 125 3.11 14.05 7.97
CA SER A 125 3.11 13.94 9.43
C SER A 125 3.73 15.17 10.09
N LEU A 126 4.88 15.64 9.59
CA LEU A 126 5.55 16.83 10.15
C LEU A 126 4.75 18.12 9.91
N MET A 127 4.22 18.30 8.70
CA MET A 127 3.38 19.46 8.37
C MET A 127 2.11 19.49 9.24
N THR A 128 1.47 18.33 9.44
CA THR A 128 0.29 18.23 10.30
C THR A 128 0.61 18.63 11.74
N LEU A 129 1.75 18.17 12.27
CA LEU A 129 2.18 18.56 13.61
C LEU A 129 2.45 20.07 13.72
N GLN A 130 3.12 20.67 12.73
CA GLN A 130 3.36 22.12 12.71
C GLN A 130 2.07 22.93 12.70
N ILE A 131 1.09 22.53 11.86
CA ILE A 131 -0.23 23.16 11.83
C ILE A 131 -0.93 23.05 13.18
N VAL A 132 -0.86 21.88 13.84
CA VAL A 132 -1.43 21.68 15.18
C VAL A 132 -0.75 22.59 16.20
N ILE A 133 0.58 22.70 16.18
CA ILE A 133 1.33 23.58 17.08
C ILE A 133 0.92 25.05 16.89
N GLU A 134 0.93 25.54 15.65
CA GLU A 134 0.54 26.93 15.34
C GLU A 134 -0.91 27.20 15.76
N TRP A 135 -1.80 26.23 15.57
CA TRP A 135 -3.18 26.32 16.01
C TRP A 135 -3.29 26.41 17.53
N THR A 136 -2.55 25.58 18.28
CA THR A 136 -2.56 25.65 19.76
C THR A 136 -2.07 26.99 20.31
N LYS A 137 -1.18 27.70 19.60
CA LYS A 137 -0.72 29.05 19.99
C LYS A 137 -1.79 30.13 19.76
N ASN A 138 -2.70 29.92 18.81
CA ASN A 138 -3.68 30.91 18.34
C ASN A 138 -5.12 30.67 18.84
N ALA A 139 -5.31 29.94 19.95
CA ALA A 139 -6.58 29.37 20.43
C ALA A 139 -7.77 30.34 20.73
N LYS A 140 -7.71 31.62 20.33
CA LYS A 140 -8.79 32.60 20.56
C LYS A 140 -9.95 32.56 19.55
N ILE A 141 -9.93 31.69 18.53
CA ILE A 141 -10.93 31.68 17.44
C ILE A 141 -11.73 30.35 17.46
N ASN A 142 -12.95 30.38 18.01
CA ASN A 142 -13.80 29.19 18.18
C ASN A 142 -14.47 28.69 16.89
N GLU A 143 -14.67 29.53 15.87
CA GLU A 143 -15.43 29.14 14.66
C GLU A 143 -14.65 28.24 13.68
N THR A 144 -13.32 28.30 13.66
CA THR A 144 -12.47 27.50 12.75
C THR A 144 -12.10 26.11 13.27
N TYR A 145 -12.54 25.74 14.48
CA TYR A 145 -12.14 24.47 15.11
C TYR A 145 -12.58 23.23 14.33
N TYR A 146 -13.82 23.24 13.84
CA TYR A 146 -14.42 22.05 13.22
C TYR A 146 -13.71 21.66 11.92
N ASP A 147 -13.40 22.63 11.06
CA ASP A 147 -12.77 22.37 9.77
C ASP A 147 -11.32 21.88 9.92
N ILE A 148 -10.61 22.40 10.91
CA ILE A 148 -9.25 21.95 11.25
C ILE A 148 -9.28 20.51 11.76
N LEU A 149 -10.19 20.19 12.68
CA LEU A 149 -10.35 18.84 13.21
C LEU A 149 -10.69 17.83 12.11
N VAL A 150 -11.60 18.17 11.20
CA VAL A 150 -11.94 17.31 10.05
C VAL A 150 -10.72 17.10 9.15
N THR A 151 -9.98 18.17 8.85
CA THR A 151 -8.76 18.09 8.02
C THR A 151 -7.69 17.22 8.69
N TYR A 152 -7.53 17.34 10.01
CA TYR A 152 -6.62 16.51 10.80
C TYR A 152 -7.00 15.03 10.74
N ILE A 153 -8.28 14.69 11.00
CA ILE A 153 -8.76 13.30 10.93
C ILE A 153 -8.55 12.70 9.53
N LEU A 154 -8.89 13.45 8.47
CA LEU A 154 -8.67 13.01 7.09
C LEU A 154 -7.20 12.75 6.80
N THR A 155 -6.31 13.61 7.31
CA THR A 155 -4.87 13.46 7.14
C THR A 155 -4.34 12.25 7.90
N VAL A 156 -4.81 12.01 9.13
CA VAL A 156 -4.45 10.81 9.90
C VAL A 156 -4.89 9.54 9.17
N ILE A 157 -6.13 9.48 8.68
CA ILE A 157 -6.64 8.35 7.90
C ILE A 157 -5.78 8.10 6.65
N TRP A 158 -5.40 9.16 5.93
CA TRP A 158 -4.54 9.07 4.75
C TRP A 158 -3.15 8.50 5.09
N ASN A 159 -2.53 8.97 6.18
CA ASN A 159 -1.25 8.46 6.64
C ASN A 159 -1.34 6.98 7.06
N ILE A 160 -2.41 6.58 7.76
CA ILE A 160 -2.64 5.18 8.13
C ILE A 160 -2.75 4.30 6.88
N LYS A 161 -3.48 4.73 5.85
CA LYS A 161 -3.59 4.00 4.57
C LYS A 161 -2.22 3.82 3.91
N ASN A 162 -1.42 4.88 3.85
CA ASN A 162 -0.06 4.80 3.28
C ASN A 162 0.84 3.86 4.08
N LEU A 163 0.78 3.95 5.42
CA LEU A 163 1.54 3.08 6.31
C LEU A 163 1.16 1.61 6.15
N ILE A 164 -0.14 1.29 6.08
CA ILE A 164 -0.63 -0.08 5.81
C ILE A 164 -0.07 -0.58 4.47
N THR A 165 -0.07 0.25 3.43
CA THR A 165 0.48 -0.11 2.11
C THR A 165 1.96 -0.46 2.19
N VAL A 166 2.75 0.34 2.91
CA VAL A 166 4.19 0.08 3.13
C VAL A 166 4.40 -1.18 3.96
N VAL A 167 3.63 -1.39 5.04
CA VAL A 167 3.70 -2.60 5.89
C VAL A 167 3.40 -3.86 5.08
N VAL A 168 2.32 -3.86 4.31
CA VAL A 168 1.92 -5.00 3.48
C VAL A 168 2.98 -5.33 2.45
N PHE A 169 3.52 -4.32 1.77
CA PHE A 169 4.59 -4.53 0.80
C PHE A 169 5.84 -5.12 1.48
N SER A 170 6.30 -4.50 2.57
CA SER A 170 7.43 -4.99 3.36
C SER A 170 7.25 -6.44 3.82
N ALA A 171 6.08 -6.79 4.33
CA ALA A 171 5.77 -8.15 4.78
C ALA A 171 5.74 -9.16 3.62
N THR A 172 5.26 -8.75 2.45
CA THR A 172 5.25 -9.60 1.24
C THR A 172 6.67 -9.88 0.75
N CYS A 173 7.52 -8.84 0.71
CA CYS A 173 8.94 -9.01 0.39
C CYS A 173 9.65 -9.90 1.40
N ASP A 174 9.40 -9.71 2.69
CA ASP A 174 10.01 -10.51 3.76
C ASP A 174 9.66 -12.00 3.62
N ARG A 175 8.38 -12.33 3.41
CA ARG A 175 7.94 -13.72 3.13
C ARG A 175 8.61 -14.31 1.91
N PHE A 176 8.73 -13.54 0.84
CA PHE A 176 9.42 -13.97 -0.37
C PHE A 176 10.89 -14.29 -0.09
N TYR A 177 11.58 -13.43 0.68
CA TYR A 177 12.96 -13.68 1.08
C TYR A 177 13.10 -14.90 1.99
N SER A 178 12.19 -15.11 2.94
CA SER A 178 12.20 -16.31 3.78
C SER A 178 12.04 -17.58 2.95
N CYS A 179 11.15 -17.58 1.95
CA CYS A 179 10.98 -18.71 1.02
C CYS A 179 12.27 -18.96 0.19
N LEU A 180 12.92 -17.90 -0.28
CA LEU A 180 14.21 -18.03 -0.98
C LEU A 180 15.31 -18.60 -0.07
N ASP A 181 15.36 -18.18 1.19
CA ASP A 181 16.32 -18.69 2.18
C ASP A 181 16.07 -20.17 2.51
N GLU A 182 14.81 -20.59 2.59
CA GLU A 182 14.42 -22.00 2.75
C GLU A 182 14.85 -22.84 1.54
N ILE A 183 14.56 -22.39 0.31
CA ILE A 183 15.01 -23.04 -0.91
C ILE A 183 16.54 -23.17 -0.93
N LYS A 184 17.25 -22.11 -0.53
CA LYS A 184 18.71 -22.11 -0.42
C LYS A 184 19.21 -23.13 0.60
N SER A 185 18.60 -23.18 1.79
CA SER A 185 18.93 -24.15 2.83
C SER A 185 18.73 -25.60 2.36
N ASN A 186 17.59 -25.88 1.71
CA ASN A 186 17.30 -27.20 1.17
C ASN A 186 18.28 -27.59 0.06
N CYS A 187 18.67 -26.63 -0.81
CA CYS A 187 19.70 -26.86 -1.82
C CYS A 187 21.08 -27.16 -1.21
N THR A 188 21.43 -26.52 -0.08
CA THR A 188 22.70 -26.81 0.61
C THR A 188 22.71 -28.22 1.21
N VAL A 189 21.62 -28.63 1.88
CA VAL A 189 21.48 -30.00 2.41
C VAL A 189 21.53 -31.03 1.28
N ALA A 190 20.82 -30.78 0.18
CA ALA A 190 20.82 -31.68 -0.98
C ALA A 190 22.19 -31.78 -1.68
N LEU A 191 23.07 -30.77 -1.52
CA LEU A 191 24.40 -30.78 -2.11
C LEU A 191 25.40 -31.64 -1.31
N ASP A 192 25.16 -31.81 -0.02
CA ASP A 192 26.02 -32.57 0.90
C ASP A 192 25.77 -34.09 0.82
N ILE A 193 24.63 -34.52 0.25
CA ILE A 193 24.32 -35.93 0.05
C ILE A 193 25.28 -36.51 -1.01
N PRO A 194 26.09 -37.54 -0.69
CA PRO A 194 26.97 -38.18 -1.66
C PRO A 194 26.15 -39.03 -2.62
N HIS A 195 25.69 -38.43 -3.73
CA HIS A 195 24.93 -39.11 -4.78
C HIS A 195 25.73 -39.17 -6.09
N GLU A 196 25.61 -40.28 -6.83
CA GLU A 196 26.32 -40.56 -8.09
C GLU A 196 25.87 -39.69 -9.28
N GLU A 197 24.76 -38.96 -9.19
CA GLU A 197 24.22 -38.18 -10.31
C GLU A 197 24.87 -36.79 -10.44
N CYS A 198 25.86 -36.71 -11.31
CA CYS A 198 26.60 -35.48 -11.64
C CYS A 198 25.69 -34.33 -12.14
N ALA A 199 24.57 -34.65 -12.82
CA ALA A 199 23.65 -33.67 -13.41
C ALA A 199 22.87 -32.87 -12.34
N TYR A 200 22.26 -33.55 -11.37
CA TYR A 200 21.54 -32.92 -10.25
C TYR A 200 22.44 -31.92 -9.51
N ARG A 201 23.64 -32.37 -9.16
CA ARG A 201 24.63 -31.56 -8.44
C ARG A 201 25.00 -30.28 -9.19
N LYS A 202 25.11 -30.35 -10.53
CA LYS A 202 25.42 -29.18 -11.36
C LYS A 202 24.29 -28.16 -11.32
N THR A 203 23.04 -28.59 -11.45
CA THR A 203 21.89 -27.68 -11.45
C THR A 203 21.63 -27.09 -10.06
N THR A 204 21.74 -27.88 -8.99
CA THR A 204 21.64 -27.38 -7.61
C THR A 204 22.71 -26.33 -7.31
N LYS A 205 23.96 -26.54 -7.77
CA LYS A 205 25.02 -25.51 -7.67
C LYS A 205 24.68 -24.24 -8.44
N ASN A 206 24.12 -24.36 -9.64
CA ASN A 206 23.72 -23.21 -10.44
C ASN A 206 22.57 -22.44 -9.80
N LEU A 207 21.59 -23.14 -9.21
CA LEU A 207 20.51 -22.56 -8.43
C LEU A 207 21.05 -21.83 -7.20
N LEU A 208 21.93 -22.45 -6.42
CA LEU A 208 22.57 -21.82 -5.27
C LEU A 208 23.37 -20.57 -5.67
N ARG A 209 24.10 -20.62 -6.79
CA ARG A 209 24.79 -19.45 -7.36
C ARG A 209 23.82 -18.36 -7.79
N LEU A 210 22.71 -18.72 -8.43
CA LEU A 210 21.67 -17.76 -8.83
C LEU A 210 21.04 -17.09 -7.62
N CYS A 211 20.70 -17.86 -6.59
CA CYS A 211 20.24 -17.32 -5.31
C CYS A 211 21.29 -16.39 -4.70
N ASN A 212 22.55 -16.83 -4.54
CA ASN A 212 23.58 -15.99 -3.92
C ASN A 212 23.90 -14.70 -4.69
N THR A 213 23.77 -14.70 -6.02
CA THR A 213 24.04 -13.52 -6.85
C THR A 213 22.84 -12.58 -6.94
N ARG A 214 21.60 -13.11 -6.86
CA ARG A 214 20.36 -12.31 -6.97
C ARG A 214 19.63 -12.06 -5.65
N SER A 215 20.00 -12.72 -4.55
CA SER A 215 19.37 -12.55 -3.23
C SER A 215 19.78 -11.26 -2.53
N CYS A 216 20.10 -10.21 -3.29
CA CYS A 216 20.23 -8.88 -2.74
C CYS A 216 18.83 -8.45 -2.29
N LYS A 217 18.61 -8.40 -0.97
CA LYS A 217 17.42 -7.76 -0.38
C LYS A 217 17.17 -6.44 -1.11
N MET A 218 15.94 -6.25 -1.55
CA MET A 218 15.53 -5.09 -2.34
C MET A 218 15.89 -3.82 -1.54
N ARG A 219 16.59 -2.90 -2.21
CA ARG A 219 16.91 -1.60 -1.65
C ARG A 219 16.12 -0.53 -2.36
N VAL A 220 15.30 0.22 -1.62
CA VAL A 220 14.59 1.38 -2.15
C VAL A 220 15.58 2.53 -2.33
N CYS A 221 15.83 2.85 -3.59
CA CYS A 221 16.72 3.91 -4.08
C CYS A 221 18.15 3.81 -3.54
N GLY A 222 18.60 2.60 -3.19
CA GLY A 222 19.88 2.36 -2.52
C GLY A 222 19.96 2.84 -1.07
N LEU A 223 18.93 3.52 -0.56
CA LEU A 223 18.90 4.15 0.77
C LEU A 223 18.39 3.21 1.85
N PHE A 224 17.29 2.51 1.60
CA PHE A 224 16.60 1.70 2.60
C PHE A 224 16.47 0.25 2.15
N VAL A 225 16.82 -0.69 3.01
CA VAL A 225 16.49 -2.11 2.78
C VAL A 225 14.99 -2.30 3.03
N VAL A 226 14.28 -2.89 2.07
CA VAL A 226 12.88 -3.29 2.26
C VAL A 226 12.88 -4.57 3.09
N ASP A 227 12.66 -4.40 4.38
CA ASP A 227 12.45 -5.47 5.34
C ASP A 227 11.15 -5.21 6.14
N ALA A 228 10.73 -6.19 6.93
CA ALA A 228 9.62 -6.04 7.86
C ALA A 228 9.84 -4.91 8.89
N ALA A 229 11.09 -4.47 9.08
CA ALA A 229 11.45 -3.38 9.99
C ALA A 229 11.34 -1.97 9.35
N LEU A 230 11.17 -1.86 8.03
CA LEU A 230 11.08 -0.58 7.33
C LEU A 230 9.97 0.35 7.89
N PRO A 231 8.72 -0.11 8.13
CA PRO A 231 7.68 0.73 8.73
C PRO A 231 8.06 1.18 10.14
N LEU A 232 8.70 0.31 10.93
CA LEU A 232 9.13 0.63 12.29
C LEU A 232 10.23 1.71 12.29
N ARG A 233 11.22 1.59 11.39
CA ARG A 233 12.26 2.62 11.20
C ARG A 233 11.65 3.96 10.78
N LEU A 234 10.65 3.95 9.90
CA LEU A 234 9.92 5.16 9.50
C LEU A 234 9.19 5.80 10.69
N MET A 235 8.47 5.01 11.48
CA MET A 235 7.78 5.51 12.67
C MET A 235 8.75 6.09 13.70
N SER A 236 9.90 5.44 13.91
CA SER A 236 10.95 5.98 14.77
C SER A 236 11.50 7.31 14.26
N LEU A 237 11.74 7.44 12.95
CA LEU A 237 12.21 8.69 12.35
C LEU A 237 11.17 9.81 12.53
N ILE A 238 9.91 9.54 12.22
CA ILE A 238 8.81 10.51 12.41
C ILE A 238 8.74 10.95 13.86
N ALA A 239 8.75 10.00 14.81
CA ALA A 239 8.68 10.31 16.24
C ALA A 239 9.84 11.21 16.70
N THR A 240 11.07 10.92 16.28
CA THR A 240 12.25 11.74 16.61
C THR A 240 12.09 13.18 16.10
N TYR A 241 11.68 13.36 14.85
CA TYR A 241 11.46 14.70 14.30
C TYR A 241 10.26 15.42 14.93
N CYS A 242 9.20 14.70 15.28
CA CYS A 242 8.08 15.25 16.03
C CYS A 242 8.52 15.79 17.40
N ILE A 243 9.36 15.04 18.13
CA ILE A 243 9.92 15.48 19.43
C ILE A 243 10.75 16.76 19.26
N VAL A 244 11.63 16.80 18.25
CA VAL A 244 12.45 18.00 17.97
C VAL A 244 11.56 19.21 17.66
N LEU A 245 10.53 19.06 16.83
CA LEU A 245 9.59 20.14 16.52
C LEU A 245 8.84 20.62 17.77
N LEU A 246 8.44 19.70 18.66
CA LEU A 246 7.79 20.04 19.92
C LEU A 246 8.75 20.81 20.85
N GLN A 247 10.02 20.42 20.94
CA GLN A 247 11.02 21.14 21.73
C GLN A 247 11.19 22.58 21.26
N PHE A 248 11.35 22.82 19.96
CA PHE A 248 11.43 24.18 19.40
C PHE A 248 10.15 25.01 19.58
N ALA A 249 9.01 24.35 19.76
CA ALA A 249 7.74 25.06 19.90
C ALA A 249 7.48 25.59 21.31
N PHE A 250 7.98 24.89 22.34
CA PHE A 250 7.63 25.12 23.75
C PHE A 250 8.80 25.58 24.63
N LEU A 251 10.04 25.42 24.17
CA LEU A 251 11.25 25.82 24.89
C LEU A 251 11.82 27.11 24.28
#